data_AF-A0A1H0THL3-F1
#
_entry.id   AF-A0A1H0THL3-F1
#
_cell.length_a   1.000
_cell.length_b   1.000
_cell.length_c   1.000
_cell.angle_alpha   90.00
_cell.angle_beta   90.00
_cell.angle_gamma   90.00
#
_symmetry.space_group_name_H-M   'P 1'
#
loop_
_entity.id
_entity.type
_entity.pdbx_description
1 polymer ?
#
loop_
_entity_poly.entity_id
_entity_poly.type
_entity_poly.pdbx_seq_one_letter_code
_entity_poly.pdbx_strand_id
1 'polypeptide(L)'
;MLRHIINGFEVIIRSAHRLSLNHLEKEEVYRKVLSVGSELLDRKNDAQFILSDQSGSSIILDIKHGEIVVITIESIIDDQNCILIDG
;
A
#
# COMPACT_ATOMS: atom_id res chain seq x y z
N MET A 1 -0.07 -1.22 -11.05
CA MET A 1 -0.22 0.23 -10.90
C MET A 1 -1.68 0.58 -11.14
N LEU A 2 -2.23 1.42 -10.29
CA LEU A 2 -3.56 2.01 -10.35
C LEU A 2 -3.41 3.51 -10.14
N ARG A 3 -4.16 4.32 -10.91
CA ARG A 3 -4.22 5.77 -10.76
C ARG A 3 -5.60 6.15 -10.25
N HIS A 4 -5.66 7.01 -9.25
CA HIS A 4 -6.91 7.44 -8.62
C HIS A 4 -6.84 8.90 -8.17
N ILE A 5 -7.99 9.52 -7.92
CA ILE A 5 -8.07 10.85 -7.32
C ILE A 5 -8.66 10.69 -5.94
N ILE A 6 -7.96 11.18 -4.91
CA ILE A 6 -8.42 11.15 -3.52
C ILE A 6 -8.36 12.57 -2.99
N ASN A 7 -9.49 13.12 -2.55
CA ASN A 7 -9.59 14.49 -2.05
C ASN A 7 -9.00 15.57 -2.99
N GLY A 8 -9.07 15.35 -4.30
CA GLY A 8 -8.52 16.25 -5.31
C GLY A 8 -7.02 16.08 -5.60
N PHE A 9 -6.33 15.22 -4.85
CA PHE A 9 -4.95 14.84 -5.14
C PHE A 9 -4.90 13.66 -6.09
N GLU A 10 -4.00 13.73 -7.06
CA GLU A 10 -3.67 12.58 -7.88
C GLU A 10 -2.80 11.60 -7.08
N VAL A 11 -3.23 10.34 -7.06
CA VAL A 11 -2.57 9.26 -6.35
C VAL A 11 -2.27 8.10 -7.30
N ILE A 12 -1.03 7.63 -7.28
CA ILE A 12 -0.60 6.41 -7.95
C ILE A 12 -0.33 5.34 -6.90
N ILE A 13 -1.05 4.22 -6.99
CA ILE A 13 -0.84 3.03 -6.17
C ILE A 13 -0.11 1.98 -7.01
N ARG A 14 1.03 1.49 -6.54
CA ARG A 14 1.80 0.46 -7.25
C ARG A 14 2.33 -0.59 -6.29
N SER A 15 2.55 -1.79 -6.79
CA SER A 15 3.29 -2.83 -6.05
C SER A 15 4.78 -2.70 -6.36
N ALA A 16 5.62 -2.96 -5.37
CA ALA A 16 7.05 -3.14 -5.57
C ALA A 16 7.30 -4.30 -6.55
N HIS A 17 8.39 -4.22 -7.33
CA HIS A 17 8.70 -5.22 -8.37
C HIS A 17 8.79 -6.65 -7.85
N ARG A 18 9.20 -6.82 -6.58
CA ARG A 18 9.30 -8.12 -5.91
C ARG A 18 7.95 -8.76 -5.56
N LEU A 19 6.86 -7.99 -5.53
CA LEU A 19 5.54 -8.49 -5.22
C LEU A 19 4.85 -9.00 -6.49
N SER A 20 4.73 -10.33 -6.57
CA SER A 20 3.95 -11.00 -7.60
C SER A 20 2.56 -11.32 -7.05
N LEU A 21 1.61 -10.41 -7.26
CA LEU A 21 0.21 -10.58 -6.91
C LEU A 21 -0.60 -11.00 -8.13
N ASN A 22 -1.49 -11.97 -7.97
CA ASN A 22 -2.48 -12.29 -8.97
C ASN A 22 -3.53 -11.17 -9.10
N HIS A 23 -4.42 -11.29 -10.09
CA HIS A 23 -5.40 -10.23 -10.37
C HIS A 23 -6.32 -9.93 -9.18
N LEU A 24 -6.82 -10.98 -8.51
CA LEU A 24 -7.76 -10.87 -7.39
C LEU A 24 -7.08 -10.26 -6.15
N GLU A 25 -5.89 -10.75 -5.80
CA GLU A 25 -5.09 -10.23 -4.68
C GLU A 25 -4.78 -8.75 -4.88
N LYS A 26 -4.40 -8.37 -6.11
CA LYS A 26 -4.09 -6.99 -6.44
C LYS A 26 -5.30 -6.07 -6.31
N GLU A 27 -6.49 -6.53 -6.73
CA GLU A 27 -7.72 -5.77 -6.57
C GLU A 27 -8.07 -5.57 -5.10
N GLU A 28 -7.98 -6.63 -4.29
CA GLU A 28 -8.26 -6.57 -2.85
C GLU A 28 -7.30 -5.60 -2.14
N VAL A 29 -6.00 -5.73 -2.40
CA VAL A 29 -4.96 -4.86 -1.80
C VAL A 29 -5.18 -3.41 -2.21
N TYR A 30 -5.45 -3.13 -3.48
CA TYR A 30 -5.72 -1.76 -3.92
C TYR A 30 -6.97 -1.18 -3.27
N ARG A 31 -8.01 -1.99 -3.08
CA ARG A 31 -9.22 -1.57 -2.36
C ARG A 31 -8.93 -1.23 -0.90
N LYS A 32 -8.13 -2.05 -0.20
CA LYS A 32 -7.70 -1.78 1.19
C LYS A 32 -6.85 -0.51 1.30
N VAL A 33 -5.94 -0.26 0.34
CA VAL A 33 -5.13 0.97 0.32
C VAL A 33 -6.01 2.20 0.03
N LEU A 34 -6.98 2.09 -0.88
CA LEU A 34 -7.89 3.19 -1.19
C LEU A 34 -8.80 3.54 -0.01
N SER A 35 -9.25 2.56 0.78
CA SER A 35 -10.16 2.82 1.91
C SER A 35 -9.54 3.70 3.01
N VAL A 36 -8.22 3.75 3.09
CA VAL A 36 -7.50 4.63 4.03
C VAL A 36 -6.78 5.79 3.33
N GLY A 37 -6.90 5.89 2.01
CA GLY A 37 -6.05 6.79 1.21
C GLY A 37 -6.18 8.25 1.62
N SER A 38 -7.36 8.69 2.06
CA SER A 38 -7.56 10.05 2.61
C SER A 38 -6.71 10.31 3.86
N GLU A 39 -6.62 9.34 4.77
CA GLU A 39 -5.80 9.45 5.99
C GLU A 39 -4.30 9.43 5.69
N LEU A 40 -3.90 8.71 4.64
CA LEU A 40 -2.52 8.65 4.18
C LEU A 40 -2.06 9.99 3.61
N LEU A 41 -2.94 10.71 2.91
CA LEU A 41 -2.65 12.01 2.30
C LEU A 41 -2.53 13.15 3.31
N ASP A 42 -3.23 13.07 4.45
CA ASP A 42 -3.14 14.10 5.50
C ASP A 42 -1.78 14.08 6.23
N ARG A 43 -1.01 13.00 6.06
CA ARG A 43 0.33 12.87 6.65
C ARG A 43 1.34 13.59 5.76
N LYS A 44 1.71 14.82 6.15
CA LYS A 44 2.60 15.71 5.37
C LYS A 44 4.05 15.24 5.14
N ASN A 45 4.43 14.03 5.55
CA ASN A 45 5.80 13.54 5.46
C ASN A 45 5.84 12.21 4.71
N ASP A 46 6.89 12.03 3.92
CA ASP A 46 7.26 10.73 3.38
C ASP A 46 7.47 9.76 4.55
N ALA A 47 6.73 8.66 4.52
CA ALA A 47 6.68 7.75 5.65
C ALA A 47 6.30 6.34 5.20
N GLN A 48 6.83 5.38 5.95
CA GLN A 48 6.35 4.01 5.89
C GLN A 48 5.08 3.88 6.73
N PHE A 49 4.09 3.18 6.21
CA PHE A 49 2.82 2.94 6.88
C PHE A 49 2.46 1.46 6.85
N ILE A 50 1.88 0.96 7.94
CA ILE A 50 1.44 -0.42 8.05
C ILE A 50 -0.08 -0.43 8.17
N LEU A 51 -0.73 -1.10 7.23
CA LEU A 51 -2.15 -1.42 7.27
C LEU A 51 -2.35 -2.84 7.74
N SER A 52 -2.79 -3.03 8.97
CA SER A 52 -3.13 -4.36 9.51
C SER A 52 -4.64 -4.54 9.53
N ASP A 53 -5.11 -5.72 9.13
CA ASP A 53 -6.50 -6.13 9.32
C ASP A 53 -6.66 -7.02 10.56
N GLN A 54 -7.92 -7.30 10.91
CA GLN A 54 -8.27 -8.09 12.11
C GLN A 54 -7.86 -9.57 11.98
N SER A 55 -7.57 -10.04 10.77
CA SER A 55 -7.06 -11.39 10.51
C SER A 55 -5.54 -11.53 10.71
N GLY A 56 -4.84 -10.44 11.03
CA GLY A 56 -3.39 -10.44 11.21
C GLY A 56 -2.61 -10.14 9.92
N SER A 57 -3.28 -10.04 8.77
CA SER A 57 -2.64 -9.68 7.51
C SER A 57 -2.28 -8.19 7.52
N SER A 58 -1.05 -7.87 7.14
CA SER A 58 -0.49 -6.53 7.17
C SER A 58 0.09 -6.14 5.81
N ILE A 59 -0.22 -4.93 5.34
CA ILE A 59 0.31 -4.34 4.11
C ILE A 59 1.27 -3.22 4.50
N ILE A 60 2.51 -3.33 4.05
CA ILE A 60 3.52 -2.29 4.24
C ILE A 60 3.48 -1.36 3.03
N LEU A 61 3.32 -0.07 3.29
CA LEU A 61 3.26 0.99 2.30
C LEU A 61 4.42 1.97 2.48
N ASP A 62 4.98 2.44 1.36
CA ASP A 62 5.85 3.62 1.29
C ASP A 62 5.10 4.74 0.57
N ILE A 63 5.00 5.91 1.20
CA ILE A 63 4.26 7.06 0.66
C ILE A 63 5.26 8.16 0.34
N LYS A 64 5.23 8.61 -0.92
CA LYS A 64 6.01 9.75 -1.39
C LYS A 64 5.11 10.88 -1.82
N HIS A 65 5.27 12.03 -1.18
CA HIS A 65 4.53 13.24 -1.49
C HIS A 65 5.29 14.07 -2.54
N GLY A 66 4.57 14.53 -3.54
CA GLY A 66 5.07 15.39 -4.61
C GLY A 66 3.91 16.01 -5.36
N GLU A 67 4.12 16.44 -6.61
CA GLU A 67 3.01 16.87 -7.48
C GLU A 67 1.96 15.76 -7.67
N ILE A 68 2.41 14.50 -7.60
CA ILE A 68 1.58 13.30 -7.57
C ILE A 68 2.00 12.52 -6.34
N VAL A 69 1.03 12.05 -5.54
CA VAL A 69 1.34 11.18 -4.41
C VAL A 69 1.51 9.75 -4.90
N VAL A 70 2.61 9.12 -4.54
CA VAL A 70 2.91 7.75 -4.92
C VAL A 70 2.87 6.87 -3.68
N ILE A 71 1.94 5.91 -3.67
CA ILE A 71 1.84 4.88 -2.65
C ILE A 71 2.40 3.58 -3.24
N THR A 72 3.52 3.12 -2.70
CA THR A 72 4.15 1.86 -3.08
C THR A 72 3.82 0.80 -2.04
N ILE A 73 3.18 -0.29 -2.44
CA ILE A 73 3.01 -1.49 -1.61
C ILE A 73 4.34 -2.23 -1.64
N GLU A 74 5.03 -2.26 -0.51
CA GLU A 74 6.37 -2.80 -0.36
C GLU A 74 6.36 -4.29 -0.04
N SER A 75 5.44 -4.70 0.84
CA SER A 75 5.27 -6.08 1.28
C SER A 75 3.84 -6.34 1.74
N ILE A 76 3.44 -7.60 1.69
CA ILE A 76 2.22 -8.10 2.32
C ILE A 76 2.67 -9.25 3.22
N ILE A 77 2.33 -9.14 4.49
CA ILE A 77 2.60 -10.16 5.50
C ILE A 77 1.24 -10.78 5.81
N ASP A 78 1.10 -12.07 5.61
CA ASP A 78 -0.07 -12.83 6.02
C ASP A 78 0.37 -13.82 7.10
N ASP A 79 -0.47 -14.08 8.09
CA ASP A 79 -0.20 -15.00 9.20
C ASP A 79 0.04 -16.44 8.69
N GLN A 80 -0.27 -16.72 7.42
CA GLN A 80 0.05 -17.98 6.74
C GLN A 80 1.47 -18.08 6.15
N ASN A 81 2.26 -16.99 6.08
CA ASN A 81 3.61 -17.01 5.53
C ASN A 81 4.50 -15.88 6.12
N CYS A 82 4.93 -16.07 7.37
CA CYS A 82 6.12 -15.37 7.87
C CYS A 82 7.39 -15.94 7.21
N ILE A 83 7.72 -15.48 6.00
CA ILE A 83 9.10 -15.65 5.48
C ILE A 83 9.92 -14.49 6.04
N LEU A 84 10.56 -14.74 7.19
CA LEU A 84 11.67 -13.93 7.66
C LEU A 84 12.81 -14.09 6.64
N ILE A 85 13.20 -12.98 6.00
CA ILE A 85 14.46 -12.92 5.27
C ILE A 85 15.50 -12.52 6.31
N ASP A 86 16.20 -13.52 6.87
CA ASP A 86 17.37 -13.31 7.70
C ASP A 86 18.45 -12.59 6.87
N GLY A 87 19.10 -11.60 7.50
CA GLY A 87 20.22 -10.83 6.95
C GLY A 87 21.56 -11.52 7.08
#